data_AF-A0A850BIM4-F1
#
_entry.id   AF-A0A850BIM4-F1
#
_cell.length_a   1.000
_cell.length_b   1.000
_cell.length_c   1.000
_cell.angle_alpha   90.00
_cell.angle_beta   90.00
_cell.angle_gamma   90.00
#
_symmetry.space_group_name_H-M   'P 1'
#
loop_
_entity.id
_entity.type
_entity.pdbx_description
1 polymer ?
#
loop_
_entity_poly.entity_id
_entity_poly.type
_entity_poly.pdbx_seq_one_letter_code
_entity_poly.pdbx_strand_id
1 'polypeptide(L)'
;KPSETAAPAPTSAAGDARVAEVTSPKVGESNFSVWMQSAKSHKVGQPGVVEVVLIPKNGFKCNENYPYKIKLNDPPAGISFPQSVVRKEGLSYSPQRSVLRVLFTPTAAGEARISGKFSFSVCTSDQCLIDARDLAITVKAE
;
A
#
# COMPACT_ATOMS: atom_id res chain seq x y z
N LYS A 1 15.04 -39.69 37.76
CA LYS A 1 13.97 -38.85 38.36
C LYS A 1 14.30 -38.78 39.85
N PRO A 2 14.46 -37.60 40.50
CA PRO A 2 13.85 -36.27 40.26
C PRO A 2 14.78 -35.33 39.46
N SER A 3 14.32 -34.43 38.60
CA SER A 3 13.62 -33.14 38.81
C SER A 3 14.51 -32.08 39.48
N GLU A 4 15.12 -31.23 38.65
CA GLU A 4 15.41 -29.85 39.05
C GLU A 4 15.11 -28.93 37.85
N THR A 5 14.06 -28.13 38.02
CA THR A 5 13.51 -27.20 37.04
C THR A 5 14.25 -25.89 37.16
N ALA A 6 14.99 -25.50 36.13
CA ALA A 6 15.53 -24.15 36.00
C ALA A 6 14.41 -23.18 35.61
N ALA A 7 14.16 -22.18 36.45
CA ALA A 7 13.26 -21.07 36.18
C ALA A 7 13.90 -20.08 35.17
N PRO A 8 13.16 -19.58 34.16
CA PRO A 8 13.62 -18.42 33.39
C PRO A 8 13.21 -17.11 34.07
N ALA A 9 14.17 -16.18 34.15
CA ALA A 9 14.03 -14.79 34.57
C ALA A 9 13.15 -13.97 33.59
N PRO A 10 12.56 -12.84 34.03
CA PRO A 10 11.46 -12.19 33.33
C PRO A 10 11.88 -11.40 32.08
N THR A 11 11.06 -11.52 31.06
CA THR A 11 11.02 -10.68 29.86
C THR A 11 10.68 -9.24 30.21
N SER A 12 11.54 -8.28 29.84
CA SER A 12 11.17 -6.89 29.53
C SER A 12 11.26 -6.75 28.01
N ALA A 13 10.13 -6.66 27.30
CA ALA A 13 9.30 -5.47 27.09
C ALA A 13 9.83 -4.59 25.94
N ALA A 14 9.19 -4.73 24.78
CA ALA A 14 8.81 -3.64 23.87
C ALA A 14 7.94 -4.26 22.77
N GLY A 15 6.66 -4.49 23.10
CA GLY A 15 5.66 -4.81 22.10
C GLY A 15 5.36 -3.56 21.29
N ASP A 16 6.05 -3.40 20.16
CA ASP A 16 5.58 -2.55 19.07
C ASP A 16 4.23 -3.12 18.65
N ALA A 17 3.14 -2.46 19.05
CA ALA A 17 1.82 -2.76 18.56
C ALA A 17 1.78 -2.40 17.07
N ARG A 18 2.36 -3.27 16.25
CA ARG A 18 2.28 -3.20 14.80
C ARG A 18 0.79 -3.17 14.47
N VAL A 19 0.31 -2.01 14.05
CA VAL A 19 -1.04 -1.89 13.49
C VAL A 19 -1.11 -2.95 12.41
N ALA A 20 -2.01 -3.92 12.56
CA ALA A 20 -2.11 -5.02 11.61
C ALA A 20 -2.31 -4.41 10.22
N GLU A 21 -1.44 -4.75 9.26
CA GLU A 21 -1.55 -4.28 7.89
C GLU A 21 -2.29 -5.31 7.03
N VAL A 22 -2.98 -4.84 6.01
CA VAL A 22 -3.53 -5.68 4.93
C VAL A 22 -2.83 -5.32 3.63
N THR A 23 -2.65 -6.32 2.78
CA THR A 23 -2.06 -6.15 1.45
C THR A 23 -3.01 -6.72 0.41
N SER A 24 -3.10 -6.07 -0.75
CA SER A 24 -3.76 -6.64 -1.91
C SER A 24 -2.96 -7.83 -2.45
N PRO A 25 -3.55 -8.66 -3.33
CA PRO A 25 -2.78 -9.52 -4.20
C PRO A 25 -1.68 -8.72 -4.89
N LYS A 26 -0.46 -9.27 -4.88
CA LYS A 26 0.70 -8.66 -5.52
C LYS A 26 0.74 -9.04 -6.98
N VAL A 27 0.72 -8.04 -7.85
CA VAL A 27 0.93 -8.23 -9.29
C VAL A 27 2.43 -8.19 -9.54
N GLY A 28 3.01 -9.35 -9.82
CA GLY A 28 4.44 -9.50 -10.07
C GLY A 28 4.73 -9.84 -11.52
N GLU A 29 5.61 -9.06 -12.14
CA GLU A 29 6.18 -9.35 -13.45
C GLU A 29 7.70 -9.56 -13.30
N SER A 30 8.37 -9.90 -14.40
CA SER A 30 9.84 -9.96 -14.46
C SER A 30 10.47 -8.63 -14.08
N ASN A 31 9.90 -7.50 -14.54
CA ASN A 31 10.53 -6.18 -14.43
C ASN A 31 10.10 -5.38 -13.18
N PHE A 32 9.01 -5.78 -12.51
CA PHE A 32 8.49 -5.06 -11.35
C PHE A 32 7.59 -5.91 -10.46
N SER A 33 7.17 -5.34 -9.34
CA SER A 33 5.99 -5.78 -8.60
C SER A 33 5.21 -4.62 -8.05
N VAL A 34 3.90 -4.72 -8.09
CA VAL A 34 2.98 -3.70 -7.61
C VAL A 34 1.88 -4.30 -6.75
N TRP A 35 1.50 -3.60 -5.68
CA TRP A 35 0.41 -3.97 -4.79
C TRP A 35 -0.12 -2.73 -4.06
N MET A 36 -1.23 -2.88 -3.36
CA MET A 36 -1.74 -1.91 -2.39
C MET A 36 -1.52 -2.44 -0.97
N GLN A 37 -1.28 -1.55 -0.01
CA GLN A 37 -1.21 -1.88 1.41
C GLN A 37 -1.85 -0.79 2.26
N SER A 38 -2.36 -1.14 3.42
CA SER A 38 -2.97 -0.19 4.35
C SER A 38 -3.03 -0.78 5.76
N ALA A 39 -3.26 0.07 6.76
CA ALA A 39 -3.74 -0.42 8.05
C ALA A 39 -5.03 -1.24 7.84
N LYS A 40 -5.17 -2.33 8.60
CA LYS A 40 -6.30 -3.24 8.52
C LYS A 40 -7.61 -2.57 8.85
N SER A 41 -7.57 -1.62 9.78
CA SER A 41 -8.74 -0.95 10.31
C SER A 41 -8.56 0.55 10.37
N HIS A 42 -9.63 1.28 10.05
CA HIS A 42 -9.68 2.75 9.99
C HIS A 42 -10.88 3.24 10.76
N LYS A 43 -10.69 4.30 11.54
CA LYS A 43 -11.79 4.87 12.31
C LYS A 43 -12.77 5.62 11.40
N VAL A 44 -14.07 5.42 11.59
CA VAL A 44 -15.09 6.22 10.89
C VAL A 44 -14.90 7.71 11.19
N GLY A 45 -14.97 8.54 10.15
CA GLY A 45 -14.76 9.98 10.21
C GLY A 45 -13.30 10.43 10.27
N GLN A 46 -12.34 9.51 10.38
CA GLN A 46 -10.91 9.84 10.39
C GLN A 46 -10.27 9.59 9.01
N PRO A 47 -9.27 10.39 8.61
CA PRO A 47 -8.49 10.11 7.40
C PRO A 47 -7.77 8.76 7.50
N GLY A 48 -8.03 7.90 6.53
CA GLY A 48 -7.29 6.68 6.26
C GLY A 48 -6.33 6.86 5.09
N VAL A 49 -5.33 5.97 5.01
CA VAL A 49 -4.34 5.94 3.92
C VAL A 49 -4.25 4.55 3.33
N VAL A 50 -4.34 4.46 2.01
CA VAL A 50 -3.88 3.30 1.24
C VAL A 50 -2.61 3.68 0.50
N GLU A 51 -1.61 2.83 0.55
CA GLU A 51 -0.36 2.99 -0.17
C GLU A 51 -0.34 2.06 -1.39
N VAL A 52 -0.17 2.63 -2.58
CA VAL A 52 0.15 1.86 -3.79
C VAL A 52 1.66 1.75 -3.87
N VAL A 53 2.19 0.54 -3.76
CA VAL A 53 3.64 0.28 -3.71
C VAL A 53 4.10 -0.35 -5.00
N LEU A 54 5.17 0.19 -5.57
CA LEU A 54 5.87 -0.37 -6.73
C LEU A 54 7.34 -0.60 -6.39
N ILE A 55 7.82 -1.80 -6.69
CA ILE A 55 9.22 -2.20 -6.60
C ILE A 55 9.69 -2.63 -7.99
N PRO A 56 10.67 -1.95 -8.60
CA PRO A 56 11.27 -2.39 -9.85
C PRO A 56 12.21 -3.58 -9.60
N LYS A 57 12.52 -4.34 -10.66
CA LYS A 57 13.35 -5.54 -10.62
C LYS A 57 14.30 -5.58 -11.83
N ASN A 58 15.22 -6.54 -11.86
CA ASN A 58 16.02 -6.87 -13.04
C ASN A 58 16.73 -5.65 -13.67
N GLY A 59 17.34 -4.80 -12.84
CA GLY A 59 18.07 -3.61 -13.30
C GLY A 59 17.20 -2.40 -13.62
N PHE A 60 15.87 -2.54 -13.58
CA PHE A 60 14.97 -1.40 -13.66
C PHE A 60 15.00 -0.58 -12.36
N LYS A 61 14.68 0.71 -12.50
CA LYS A 61 14.50 1.68 -11.44
C LYS A 61 13.17 2.39 -11.63
N CYS A 62 12.56 2.85 -10.55
CA CYS A 62 11.50 3.84 -10.67
C CYS A 62 12.08 5.10 -11.36
N ASN A 63 11.27 5.85 -12.10
CA ASN A 63 11.68 7.11 -12.75
C ASN A 63 10.62 8.19 -12.51
N GLU A 64 10.99 9.29 -11.84
CA GLU A 64 10.10 10.41 -11.53
C GLU A 64 9.63 11.24 -12.74
N ASN A 65 10.26 11.05 -13.91
CA ASN A 65 9.97 11.82 -15.12
C ASN A 65 8.70 11.38 -15.86
N TYR A 66 8.15 10.20 -15.57
CA TYR A 66 6.98 9.63 -16.25
C TYR A 66 5.85 9.32 -15.25
N PRO A 67 4.58 9.29 -15.70
CA PRO A 67 3.47 9.53 -14.79
C PRO A 67 3.24 8.36 -13.84
N TYR A 68 3.50 8.61 -12.55
CA TYR A 68 2.86 7.90 -11.45
C TYR A 68 1.51 8.54 -11.16
N LYS A 69 0.44 7.80 -11.44
CA LYS A 69 -0.93 8.21 -11.06
C LYS A 69 -1.79 7.00 -10.76
N ILE A 70 -2.69 7.12 -9.80
CA ILE A 70 -3.82 6.20 -9.67
C ILE A 70 -5.11 6.95 -9.95
N LYS A 71 -5.92 6.42 -10.86
CA LYS A 71 -7.32 6.83 -11.04
C LYS A 71 -8.18 5.85 -10.24
N LEU A 72 -8.80 6.33 -9.17
CA LEU A 72 -9.72 5.54 -8.37
C LEU A 72 -11.01 5.30 -9.14
N ASN A 73 -11.61 4.14 -8.91
CA ASN A 73 -12.99 3.90 -9.28
C ASN A 73 -13.92 4.71 -8.35
N ASP A 74 -15.22 4.66 -8.62
CA ASP A 74 -16.20 5.29 -7.74
C ASP A 74 -16.03 4.79 -6.30
N PRO A 75 -16.18 5.68 -5.31
CA PRO A 75 -16.02 5.30 -3.91
C PRO A 75 -17.02 4.19 -3.56
N PRO A 76 -16.57 3.10 -2.92
CA PRO A 76 -17.51 2.12 -2.38
C PRO A 76 -18.37 2.77 -1.30
N ALA A 77 -19.53 2.16 -1.02
CA ALA A 77 -20.40 2.63 0.06
C ALA A 77 -19.64 2.79 1.37
N GLY A 78 -19.88 3.88 2.10
CA GLY A 78 -19.20 4.18 3.35
C GLY A 78 -17.77 4.71 3.21
N ILE A 79 -17.33 5.10 2.01
CA ILE A 79 -16.03 5.75 1.78
C ILE A 79 -16.23 7.06 1.02
N SER A 80 -15.39 8.04 1.34
CA SER A 80 -15.20 9.25 0.54
C SER A 80 -13.74 9.39 0.13
N PHE A 81 -13.51 9.88 -1.09
CA PHE A 81 -12.18 10.27 -1.55
C PHE A 81 -12.11 11.80 -1.65
N PRO A 82 -11.10 12.46 -1.08
CA PRO A 82 -10.88 13.88 -1.32
C PRO A 82 -10.50 14.14 -2.79
N GLN A 83 -9.91 13.16 -3.46
CA GLN A 83 -9.51 13.22 -4.87
C GLN A 83 -9.70 11.85 -5.53
N SER A 84 -10.30 11.81 -6.72
CA SER A 84 -10.45 10.59 -7.53
C SER A 84 -9.20 10.24 -8.34
N VAL A 85 -8.25 11.17 -8.46
CA VAL A 85 -6.96 10.95 -9.13
C VAL A 85 -5.87 11.47 -8.22
N VAL A 86 -4.92 10.60 -7.86
CA VAL A 86 -3.75 10.97 -7.07
C VAL A 86 -2.51 10.88 -7.93
N ARG A 87 -1.67 11.92 -7.89
CA ARG A 87 -0.43 12.04 -8.69
C ARG A 87 0.76 12.37 -7.77
N LYS A 88 1.58 13.35 -8.15
CA LYS A 88 2.83 13.71 -7.46
C LYS A 88 2.59 14.12 -6.00
N GLU A 89 1.43 14.69 -5.69
CA GLU A 89 1.04 15.11 -4.35
C GLU A 89 1.00 13.96 -3.32
N GLY A 90 0.79 12.72 -3.76
CA GLY A 90 0.83 11.53 -2.90
C GLY A 90 2.10 10.70 -3.05
N LEU A 91 3.04 11.09 -3.91
CA LEU A 91 4.16 10.23 -4.31
C LEU A 91 5.38 10.41 -3.41
N SER A 92 5.84 9.32 -2.81
CA SER A 92 7.18 9.17 -2.29
C SER A 92 7.99 8.27 -3.23
N TYR A 93 9.21 8.66 -3.54
CA TYR A 93 10.00 8.07 -4.61
C TYR A 93 11.46 7.83 -4.19
N SER A 94 11.97 6.68 -4.61
CA SER A 94 13.39 6.39 -4.75
C SER A 94 13.58 5.48 -5.98
N PRO A 95 14.82 5.30 -6.47
CA PRO A 95 15.09 4.39 -7.58
C PRO A 95 14.62 2.95 -7.34
N GLN A 96 14.54 2.51 -6.08
CA GLN A 96 14.20 1.14 -5.69
C GLN A 96 12.75 0.97 -5.24
N ARG A 97 12.00 2.06 -5.04
CA ARG A 97 10.63 1.99 -4.53
C ARG A 97 9.88 3.27 -4.85
N SER A 98 8.66 3.14 -5.31
CA SER A 98 7.70 4.24 -5.25
C SER A 98 6.49 3.85 -4.42
N VAL A 99 5.96 4.84 -3.70
CA VAL A 99 4.77 4.71 -2.86
C VAL A 99 3.85 5.88 -3.17
N LEU A 100 2.65 5.60 -3.66
CA LEU A 100 1.61 6.60 -3.90
C LEU A 100 0.55 6.50 -2.80
N ARG A 101 0.43 7.53 -1.97
CA ARG A 101 -0.51 7.60 -0.85
C ARG A 101 -1.86 8.12 -1.31
N VAL A 102 -2.87 7.27 -1.21
CA VAL A 102 -4.28 7.58 -1.47
C VAL A 102 -4.98 7.83 -0.15
N LEU A 103 -5.46 9.05 0.04
CA LEU A 103 -6.27 9.40 1.20
C LEU A 103 -7.72 8.99 0.97
N PHE A 104 -8.38 8.54 2.03
CA PHE A 104 -9.81 8.28 2.05
C PHE A 104 -10.37 8.57 3.43
N THR A 105 -11.70 8.68 3.53
CA THR A 105 -12.38 8.81 4.82
C THR A 105 -13.52 7.81 4.87
N PRO A 106 -13.52 6.86 5.82
CA PRO A 106 -14.70 6.04 6.06
C PRO A 106 -15.82 6.89 6.64
N THR A 107 -17.01 6.80 6.06
CA THR A 107 -18.22 7.49 6.49
C THR A 107 -19.22 6.55 7.17
N ALA A 108 -18.98 5.25 7.12
CA ALA A 108 -19.74 4.22 7.83
C ALA A 108 -18.81 3.04 8.20
N ALA A 109 -19.17 2.29 9.24
CA ALA A 109 -18.47 1.07 9.62
C ALA A 109 -18.76 -0.06 8.61
N GLY A 110 -17.81 -0.98 8.45
CA GLY A 110 -17.93 -2.12 7.55
C GLY A 110 -16.66 -2.38 6.74
N GLU A 111 -16.73 -3.34 5.81
CA GLU A 111 -15.64 -3.57 4.86
C GLU A 111 -15.83 -2.71 3.61
N ALA A 112 -14.75 -2.10 3.15
CA ALA A 112 -14.74 -1.28 1.95
C ALA A 112 -13.65 -1.75 0.98
N ARG A 113 -14.03 -1.95 -0.29
CA ARG A 113 -13.11 -2.34 -1.36
C ARG A 113 -12.68 -1.11 -2.14
N ILE A 114 -11.50 -0.57 -1.83
CA ILE A 114 -10.90 0.54 -2.56
C ILE A 114 -10.21 -0.02 -3.80
N SER A 115 -10.49 0.53 -4.97
CA SER A 115 -9.93 0.05 -6.24
C SER A 115 -9.63 1.18 -7.22
N GLY A 116 -8.70 0.93 -8.13
CA GLY A 116 -8.34 1.89 -9.16
C GLY A 116 -7.27 1.37 -10.11
N LYS A 117 -7.01 2.17 -11.15
CA LYS A 117 -6.00 1.89 -12.16
C LYS A 117 -4.75 2.71 -11.90
N PHE A 118 -3.66 2.04 -11.53
CA PHE A 118 -2.37 2.65 -11.28
C PHE A 118 -1.52 2.62 -12.54
N SER A 119 -1.19 3.79 -13.08
CA SER A 119 -0.23 3.96 -14.19
C SER A 119 1.13 4.33 -13.62
N PHE A 120 2.18 3.71 -14.15
CA PHE A 120 3.55 3.92 -13.69
C PHE A 120 4.55 3.61 -14.80
N SER A 121 5.82 3.92 -14.51
CA SER A 121 6.94 3.47 -15.32
C SER A 121 8.08 2.97 -14.48
N VAL A 122 8.86 2.05 -15.05
CA VAL A 122 10.17 1.65 -14.54
C VAL A 122 11.16 1.69 -15.71
N CYS A 123 12.39 2.13 -15.49
CA CYS A 123 13.37 2.32 -16.56
C CYS A 123 14.73 1.68 -16.22
N THR A 124 15.43 1.20 -17.24
CA THR A 124 16.88 1.00 -17.20
C THR A 124 17.60 2.27 -17.67
N SER A 125 18.90 2.21 -17.94
CA SER A 125 19.62 3.30 -18.62
C SER A 125 19.16 3.53 -20.06
N ASP A 126 18.63 2.48 -20.71
CA ASP A 126 18.45 2.47 -22.17
C ASP A 126 16.97 2.53 -22.56
N GLN A 127 16.07 2.08 -21.69
CA GLN A 127 14.64 1.96 -22.01
C GLN A 127 13.74 2.16 -20.79
N CYS A 128 12.52 2.61 -21.04
CA CYS A 128 11.45 2.71 -20.05
C CYS A 128 10.30 1.77 -20.42
N LEU A 129 9.85 0.99 -19.44
CA LEU A 129 8.58 0.27 -19.48
C LEU A 129 7.50 1.16 -18.85
N ILE A 130 6.44 1.44 -19.61
CA ILE A 130 5.25 2.14 -19.13
C ILE A 130 4.13 1.11 -19.04
N ASP A 131 3.46 1.04 -17.90
CA ASP A 131 2.44 0.02 -17.63
C ASP A 131 1.29 0.63 -16.80
N ALA A 132 0.15 -0.05 -16.79
CA ALA A 132 -0.98 0.28 -15.94
C ALA A 132 -1.65 -0.98 -15.41
N ARG A 133 -1.83 -1.06 -14.09
CA ARG A 133 -2.43 -2.22 -13.41
C ARG A 133 -3.65 -1.82 -12.61
N ASP A 134 -4.70 -2.61 -12.74
CA ASP A 134 -5.88 -2.52 -11.89
C ASP A 134 -5.57 -3.17 -10.54
N LEU A 135 -5.79 -2.42 -9.48
CA LEU A 135 -5.48 -2.83 -8.10
C LEU A 135 -6.73 -2.67 -7.24
N ALA A 136 -6.85 -3.53 -6.25
CA ALA A 136 -7.92 -3.44 -5.26
C ALA A 136 -7.45 -3.97 -3.90
N ILE A 137 -7.88 -3.31 -2.84
CA ILE A 137 -7.65 -3.70 -1.45
C ILE A 137 -8.94 -3.59 -0.66
N THR A 138 -9.14 -4.52 0.27
CA THR A 138 -10.25 -4.45 1.22
C THR A 138 -9.72 -3.92 2.54
N VAL A 139 -10.33 -2.87 3.07
CA VAL A 139 -10.03 -2.31 4.39
C VAL A 139 -11.26 -2.38 5.28
N LYS A 140 -11.08 -2.44 6.59
CA LYS A 140 -12.17 -2.35 7.56
C LYS A 140 -12.31 -0.92 8.07
N ALA A 141 -13.54 -0.46 8.21
CA ALA A 141 -13.93 0.75 8.91
C ALA A 141 -14.64 0.39 10.21
N GLU A 142 -14.26 1.00 11.33
CA GLU A 142 -14.87 0.78 12.65
C GLU A 142 -14.96 2.04 13.52
#